data_AF-A0A8S0FD64-F1
#
_entry.id   AF-A0A8S0FD64-F1
#
_cell.length_a   1.000
_cell.length_b   1.000
_cell.length_c   1.000
_cell.angle_alpha   90.00
_cell.angle_beta   90.00
_cell.angle_gamma   90.00
#
_symmetry.space_group_name_H-M   'P 1'
#
loop_
_entity.id
_entity.type
_entity.pdbx_description
1 polymer ?
#
loop_
_entity_poly.entity_id
_entity_poly.type
_entity_poly.pdbx_seq_one_letter_code
_entity_poly.pdbx_strand_id
1 'polypeptide(L)'
;MTGELFDVLSRHSILGATMHPGDELHWDAFTHGLTAAQEHHQTGLLSTLFSTRSRLLTSNLTSSSQGDYLSGLLIGHELCGLASSLLRDLPATTPIALIGSANLNSRYSQAFSHVFPDRQIHAIPNATEQGLWRIAHAAGLLSTNARECTHAI
;
A
#
# COMPACT_ATOMS: atom_id res chain seq x y z
N MET A 1 -0.63 9.55 4.94
CA MET A 1 -0.20 9.34 6.33
C MET A 1 -0.09 7.87 6.73
N THR A 2 -0.67 6.92 5.98
CA THR A 2 -0.73 5.50 6.33
C THR A 2 0.65 4.89 6.66
N GLY A 3 1.64 5.09 5.80
CA GLY A 3 3.00 4.57 6.03
C GLY A 3 3.70 5.18 7.25
N GLU A 4 3.54 6.48 7.48
CA GLU A 4 4.11 7.15 8.66
C GLU A 4 3.44 6.67 9.96
N LEU A 5 2.12 6.50 9.94
CA LEU A 5 1.41 5.98 11.10
C LEU A 5 1.80 4.54 11.40
N PHE A 6 1.99 3.70 10.36
CA PHE A 6 2.55 2.36 10.54
C PHE A 6 3.91 2.41 11.22
N ASP A 7 4.79 3.31 10.79
CA ASP A 7 6.13 3.48 11.35
C ASP A 7 6.09 3.85 12.83
N VAL A 8 5.32 4.89 13.18
CA VAL A 8 5.16 5.36 14.55
C VAL A 8 4.54 4.27 15.44
N LEU A 9 3.49 3.58 14.97
CA LEU A 9 2.82 2.56 15.76
C LEU A 9 3.69 1.32 15.98
N SER A 10 4.43 0.89 14.95
CA SER A 10 5.28 -0.29 15.02
C SER A 10 6.57 -0.08 15.82
N ARG A 11 7.05 1.17 15.97
CA ARG A 11 8.32 1.47 16.65
C ARG A 11 8.20 2.25 17.95
N HIS A 12 7.17 3.07 18.09
CA HIS A 12 7.05 4.06 19.16
C HIS A 12 5.73 3.96 19.94
N SER A 13 5.01 2.85 19.80
CA SER A 13 3.79 2.61 20.56
C SER A 13 3.82 1.25 21.26
N ILE A 14 2.85 1.05 22.16
CA ILE A 14 2.64 -0.25 22.82
C ILE A 14 2.33 -1.39 21.84
N LEU A 15 1.85 -1.09 20.63
CA LEU A 15 1.59 -2.11 19.61
C LEU A 15 2.91 -2.72 19.10
N GLY A 16 3.93 -1.88 18.92
CA GLY A 16 5.26 -2.27 18.45
C GLY A 16 6.07 -3.10 19.45
N ALA A 17 5.78 -3.00 20.75
CA ALA A 17 6.58 -3.63 21.80
C ALA A 17 6.64 -5.18 21.72
N THR A 18 5.76 -5.82 20.96
CA THR A 18 5.72 -7.27 20.75
C THR A 18 5.98 -7.68 19.29
N MET A 19 6.15 -6.72 18.39
CA MET A 19 6.41 -6.98 16.98
C MET A 19 7.86 -7.37 16.79
N HIS A 20 8.07 -8.48 16.09
CA HIS A 20 9.41 -8.95 15.71
C HIS A 20 9.41 -9.08 14.18
N PRO A 21 10.01 -8.13 13.44
CA PRO A 21 10.05 -8.20 11.99
C PRO A 21 10.65 -9.55 11.55
N GLY A 22 9.88 -10.31 10.77
CA GLY A 22 10.38 -11.51 10.10
C GLY A 22 10.83 -11.19 8.68
N ASP A 23 11.59 -12.10 8.09
CA ASP A 23 12.04 -11.99 6.69
C ASP A 23 10.91 -12.30 5.68
N GLU A 24 9.86 -13.01 6.13
CA GLU A 24 8.74 -13.44 5.32
C GLU A 24 7.47 -12.60 5.55
N LEU A 25 6.73 -12.36 4.46
CA LEU A 25 5.43 -11.70 4.50
C LEU A 25 4.32 -12.68 4.89
N HIS A 26 3.55 -12.34 5.92
CA HIS A 26 2.38 -13.08 6.35
C HIS A 26 1.10 -12.52 5.72
N TRP A 27 0.82 -12.91 4.46
CA TRP A 27 -0.35 -12.44 3.71
C TRP A 27 -1.70 -12.75 4.36
N ASP A 28 -1.82 -13.85 5.08
CA ASP A 28 -3.05 -14.18 5.83
C ASP A 28 -3.30 -13.17 6.94
N ALA A 29 -2.25 -12.79 7.68
CA ALA A 29 -2.34 -11.77 8.73
C ALA A 29 -2.67 -10.40 8.13
N PHE A 30 -2.05 -10.04 6.99
CA PHE A 30 -2.40 -8.84 6.23
C PHE A 30 -3.89 -8.83 5.84
N THR A 31 -4.39 -9.93 5.30
CA THR A 31 -5.79 -10.06 4.89
C THR A 31 -6.74 -9.97 6.08
N HIS A 32 -6.40 -10.59 7.21
CA HIS A 32 -7.17 -10.43 8.46
C HIS A 32 -7.22 -8.98 8.95
N GLY A 33 -6.15 -8.20 8.72
CA GLY A 33 -6.12 -6.77 9.01
C GLY A 33 -7.10 -6.00 8.13
N LEU A 34 -7.11 -6.28 6.81
CA LEU A 34 -8.05 -5.67 5.86
C LEU A 34 -9.50 -5.98 6.23
N THR A 35 -9.82 -7.24 6.54
CA THR A 35 -11.16 -7.65 6.94
C THR A 35 -11.60 -6.95 8.22
N ALA A 36 -10.74 -6.89 9.24
CA ALA A 36 -11.05 -6.18 10.48
C ALA A 36 -11.30 -4.68 10.25
N ALA A 37 -10.59 -4.05 9.31
CA ALA A 37 -10.88 -2.68 8.92
C ALA A 37 -12.27 -2.57 8.27
N GLN A 38 -12.60 -3.42 7.29
CA GLN A 38 -13.91 -3.40 6.62
C GLN A 38 -15.08 -3.67 7.57
N GLU A 39 -14.93 -4.59 8.51
CA GLU A 39 -16.00 -4.91 9.48
C GLU A 39 -16.25 -3.78 10.49
N HIS A 40 -15.22 -2.98 10.79
CA HIS A 40 -15.27 -2.03 11.90
C HIS A 40 -14.94 -0.58 11.52
N HIS A 41 -14.83 -0.25 10.24
CA HIS A 41 -14.42 1.09 9.78
C HIS A 41 -15.32 2.21 10.33
N GLN A 42 -16.61 1.94 10.56
CA GLN A 42 -17.55 2.93 11.10
C GLN A 42 -17.22 3.35 12.54
N THR A 43 -16.56 2.49 13.30
CA THR A 43 -16.11 2.80 14.66
C THR A 43 -14.81 3.63 14.69
N GLY A 44 -14.16 3.77 13.53
CA GLY A 44 -12.93 4.52 13.35
C GLY A 44 -11.65 3.70 13.51
N LEU A 45 -10.52 4.28 13.13
CA LEU A 45 -9.23 3.60 13.18
C LEU A 45 -8.81 3.28 14.62
N LEU A 46 -8.90 4.27 15.53
CA LEU A 46 -8.38 4.17 16.89
C LEU A 46 -9.02 3.03 17.71
N SER A 47 -10.30 2.73 17.49
CA SER A 47 -11.00 1.62 18.16
C SER A 47 -10.45 0.25 17.74
N THR A 48 -9.96 0.13 16.51
CA THR A 48 -9.47 -1.13 15.94
C THR A 48 -7.96 -1.34 16.15
N LEU A 49 -7.17 -0.29 16.35
CA LEU A 49 -5.70 -0.39 16.47
C LEU A 49 -5.24 -1.35 17.57
N PHE A 50 -5.94 -1.38 18.71
CA PHE A 50 -5.56 -2.26 19.82
C PHE A 50 -5.76 -3.75 19.50
N SER A 51 -6.57 -4.08 18.47
CA SER A 51 -6.76 -5.47 18.03
C SER A 51 -5.45 -6.13 17.57
N THR A 52 -4.49 -5.34 17.08
CA THR A 52 -3.15 -5.81 16.74
C THR A 52 -2.47 -6.48 17.94
N ARG A 53 -2.65 -5.94 19.16
CA ARG A 53 -2.07 -6.47 20.38
C ARG A 53 -2.96 -7.53 21.05
N SER A 54 -4.28 -7.35 21.07
CA SER A 54 -5.18 -8.32 21.70
C SER A 54 -5.24 -9.65 20.95
N ARG A 55 -5.07 -9.64 19.62
CA ARG A 55 -5.01 -10.87 18.80
C ARG A 55 -3.75 -11.69 19.04
N LEU A 56 -2.62 -11.06 19.35
CA LEU A 56 -1.43 -11.77 19.84
C LEU A 56 -1.73 -12.48 21.17
N LEU A 57 -2.31 -11.75 22.14
CA LEU A 57 -2.61 -12.28 23.47
C LEU A 57 -3.61 -13.45 23.46
N THR A 58 -4.44 -13.50 22.43
CA THR A 58 -5.42 -14.59 22.20
C THR A 58 -4.92 -15.67 21.25
N SER A 59 -3.61 -15.67 20.91
CA SER A 59 -2.95 -16.64 20.02
C SER A 59 -3.48 -16.66 18.58
N ASN A 60 -4.12 -15.57 18.13
CA ASN A 60 -4.62 -15.41 16.76
C ASN A 60 -3.59 -14.74 15.82
N LEU A 61 -2.47 -14.25 16.36
CA LEU A 61 -1.33 -13.70 15.63
C LEU A 61 -0.02 -14.13 16.29
N THR A 62 1.06 -14.16 15.52
CA THR A 62 2.42 -14.36 16.02
C THR A 62 3.14 -13.01 16.15
N SER A 63 4.29 -13.00 16.83
CA SER A 63 5.16 -11.81 16.86
C SER A 63 5.63 -11.36 15.48
N SER A 64 5.85 -12.30 14.56
CA SER A 64 6.27 -12.02 13.18
C SER A 64 5.14 -11.51 12.29
N SER A 65 3.90 -11.94 12.52
CA SER A 65 2.76 -11.59 11.67
C SER A 65 1.99 -10.33 12.09
N GLN A 66 2.22 -9.82 13.31
CA GLN A 66 1.59 -8.59 13.81
C GLN A 66 1.84 -7.36 12.92
N GLY A 67 3.05 -7.24 12.36
CA GLY A 67 3.39 -6.14 11.46
C GLY A 67 2.53 -6.17 10.19
N ASP A 68 2.38 -7.34 9.58
CA ASP A 68 1.53 -7.49 8.40
C ASP A 68 0.05 -7.27 8.72
N TYR A 69 -0.42 -7.74 9.86
CA TYR A 69 -1.78 -7.44 10.33
C TYR A 69 -2.01 -5.94 10.50
N LEU A 70 -1.10 -5.23 11.18
CA LEU A 70 -1.20 -3.77 11.36
C LEU A 70 -1.18 -3.05 10.01
N SER A 71 -0.32 -3.47 9.09
CA SER A 71 -0.25 -2.91 7.73
C SER A 71 -1.58 -3.09 7.00
N GLY A 72 -2.16 -4.29 7.04
CA GLY A 72 -3.47 -4.58 6.46
C GLY A 72 -4.59 -3.75 7.08
N LEU A 73 -4.59 -3.61 8.41
CA LEU A 73 -5.58 -2.81 9.13
C LEU A 73 -5.53 -1.33 8.70
N LEU A 74 -4.33 -0.74 8.65
CA LEU A 74 -4.15 0.66 8.29
C LEU A 74 -4.54 0.94 6.83
N ILE A 75 -4.08 0.10 5.89
CA ILE A 75 -4.43 0.21 4.47
C ILE A 75 -5.94 -0.01 4.29
N GLY A 76 -6.53 -0.96 5.01
CA GLY A 76 -7.98 -1.21 4.96
C GLY A 76 -8.80 0.01 5.36
N HIS A 77 -8.43 0.68 6.47
CA HIS A 77 -9.10 1.92 6.89
C HIS A 77 -8.94 3.05 5.88
N GLU A 78 -7.75 3.18 5.26
CA GLU A 78 -7.53 4.13 4.16
C GLU A 78 -8.47 3.84 2.99
N LEU A 79 -8.56 2.59 2.54
CA LEU A 79 -9.41 2.21 1.42
C LEU A 79 -10.91 2.37 1.73
N CYS A 80 -11.36 2.06 2.94
CA CYS A 80 -12.74 2.34 3.37
C CYS A 80 -13.06 3.85 3.36
N GLY A 81 -12.09 4.69 3.75
CA GLY A 81 -12.19 6.14 3.65
C GLY A 81 -12.29 6.62 2.20
N LEU A 82 -11.46 6.08 1.30
CA LEU A 82 -11.52 6.37 -0.14
C LEU A 82 -12.84 5.91 -0.77
N ALA A 83 -13.33 4.72 -0.39
CA ALA A 83 -14.65 4.21 -0.81
C ALA A 83 -15.78 5.19 -0.48
N SER A 84 -15.69 5.79 0.71
CA SER A 84 -16.72 6.69 1.23
C SER A 84 -16.62 8.11 0.66
N SER A 85 -15.52 8.45 -0.02
CA SER A 85 -15.21 9.78 -0.55
C SER A 85 -14.89 9.70 -2.06
N LEU A 86 -13.61 9.73 -2.44
CA LEU A 86 -13.14 9.85 -3.82
C LEU A 86 -13.71 8.78 -4.76
N LEU A 87 -13.78 7.52 -4.31
CA LEU A 87 -14.20 6.40 -5.15
C LEU A 87 -15.73 6.29 -5.26
N ARG A 88 -16.49 6.98 -4.41
CA ARG A 88 -17.95 6.98 -4.44
C ARG A 88 -18.48 7.54 -5.76
N ASP A 89 -17.84 8.59 -6.25
CA ASP A 89 -18.29 9.35 -7.42
C ASP A 89 -17.62 8.88 -8.72
N LEU A 90 -16.69 7.91 -8.64
CA LEU A 90 -15.99 7.36 -9.79
C LEU A 90 -16.64 6.06 -10.28
N PRO A 91 -16.86 5.89 -11.60
CA PRO A 91 -17.31 4.63 -12.16
C PRO A 91 -16.45 3.46 -11.69
N ALA A 92 -17.07 2.30 -11.45
CA ALA A 92 -16.35 1.07 -11.06
C ALA A 92 -15.29 0.66 -12.11
N THR A 93 -15.52 1.03 -13.37
CA THR A 93 -14.62 0.78 -14.51
C THR A 93 -13.40 1.69 -14.55
N THR A 94 -13.34 2.76 -13.75
CA THR A 94 -12.16 3.63 -13.71
C THR A 94 -10.99 2.87 -13.08
N PRO A 95 -9.90 2.64 -13.83
CA PRO A 95 -8.76 1.89 -13.33
C PRO A 95 -7.98 2.71 -12.28
N ILE A 96 -7.36 2.00 -11.34
CA ILE A 96 -6.47 2.59 -10.34
C ILE A 96 -5.02 2.37 -10.75
N ALA A 97 -4.27 3.46 -10.86
CA ALA A 97 -2.82 3.42 -11.07
C ALA A 97 -2.10 3.46 -9.72
N LEU A 98 -1.31 2.44 -9.42
CA LEU A 98 -0.43 2.39 -8.24
C LEU A 98 0.97 2.88 -8.63
N ILE A 99 1.43 3.93 -7.95
CA ILE A 99 2.76 4.51 -8.13
C ILE A 99 3.50 4.41 -6.81
N GLY A 100 4.61 3.69 -6.79
CA GLY A 100 5.34 3.42 -5.56
C GLY A 100 6.37 2.30 -5.73
N SER A 101 7.01 1.92 -4.62
CA SER A 101 7.94 0.79 -4.59
C SER A 101 7.21 -0.52 -4.85
N ALA A 102 7.93 -1.52 -5.37
CA ALA A 102 7.34 -2.82 -5.69
C ALA A 102 6.65 -3.49 -4.49
N ASN A 103 7.24 -3.40 -3.29
CA ASN A 103 6.67 -3.97 -2.07
C ASN A 103 5.33 -3.29 -1.69
N LEU A 104 5.28 -1.95 -1.73
CA LEU A 104 4.05 -1.22 -1.44
C LEU A 104 2.98 -1.47 -2.49
N ASN A 105 3.35 -1.46 -3.78
CA ASN A 105 2.42 -1.77 -4.85
C ASN A 105 1.82 -3.17 -4.68
N SER A 106 2.61 -4.17 -4.25
CA SER A 106 2.08 -5.52 -3.96
C SER A 106 1.03 -5.51 -2.85
N ARG A 107 1.28 -4.80 -1.73
CA ARG A 107 0.32 -4.67 -0.62
C ARG A 107 -0.95 -3.94 -1.03
N TYR A 108 -0.82 -2.82 -1.74
CA TYR A 108 -1.98 -2.06 -2.20
C TYR A 108 -2.76 -2.83 -3.27
N SER A 109 -2.11 -3.55 -4.20
CA SER A 109 -2.80 -4.43 -5.14
C SER A 109 -3.65 -5.47 -4.41
N GLN A 110 -3.07 -6.17 -3.42
CA GLN A 110 -3.79 -7.16 -2.62
C GLN A 110 -4.98 -6.53 -1.87
N ALA A 111 -4.77 -5.35 -1.29
CA ALA A 111 -5.82 -4.62 -0.58
C ALA A 111 -6.95 -4.14 -1.49
N PHE A 112 -6.62 -3.57 -2.65
CA PHE A 112 -7.63 -3.15 -3.63
C PHE A 112 -8.40 -4.35 -4.19
N SER A 113 -7.73 -5.47 -4.50
CA SER A 113 -8.43 -6.69 -4.94
C SER A 113 -9.35 -7.27 -3.85
N HIS A 114 -9.00 -7.10 -2.57
CA HIS A 114 -9.84 -7.53 -1.45
C HIS A 114 -11.06 -6.62 -1.25
N VAL A 115 -10.87 -5.29 -1.31
CA VAL A 115 -11.91 -4.31 -1.00
C VAL A 115 -12.79 -3.97 -2.22
N PHE A 116 -12.24 -4.02 -3.42
CA PHE A 116 -12.89 -3.65 -4.68
C PHE A 116 -12.56 -4.67 -5.79
N PRO A 117 -13.10 -5.90 -5.70
CA PRO A 117 -12.70 -7.01 -6.59
C PRO A 117 -12.92 -6.74 -8.08
N ASP A 118 -13.91 -5.91 -8.43
CA ASP A 118 -14.26 -5.61 -9.81
C ASP A 118 -13.45 -4.47 -10.44
N ARG A 119 -12.61 -3.79 -9.65
CA ARG A 119 -11.87 -2.60 -10.11
C ARG A 119 -10.49 -3.01 -10.64
N GLN A 120 -10.16 -2.54 -11.83
CA GLN A 120 -8.85 -2.80 -12.45
C GLN A 120 -7.74 -1.99 -11.76
N ILE A 121 -6.60 -2.63 -11.51
CA ILE A 121 -5.44 -2.05 -10.81
C ILE A 121 -4.19 -2.27 -11.65
N HIS A 122 -3.39 -1.21 -11.81
CA HIS A 122 -2.18 -1.23 -12.63
C HIS A 122 -1.02 -0.56 -11.88
N ALA A 123 0.05 -1.29 -11.62
CA ALA A 123 1.29 -0.69 -11.12
C ALA A 123 1.99 0.04 -12.27
N ILE A 124 2.43 1.27 -12.04
CA ILE A 124 3.16 2.08 -13.01
C ILE A 124 4.64 2.12 -12.60
N PRO A 125 5.50 1.33 -13.24
CA PRO A 125 6.93 1.36 -12.96
C PRO A 125 7.56 2.64 -13.53
N ASN A 126 8.64 3.08 -12.88
CA ASN A 126 9.50 4.17 -13.35
C ASN A 126 8.75 5.49 -13.65
N ALA A 127 7.68 5.77 -12.89
CA ALA A 127 6.84 6.94 -13.11
C ALA A 127 7.63 8.25 -12.96
N THR A 128 8.55 8.30 -11.99
CA THR A 128 9.42 9.46 -11.73
C THR A 128 10.37 9.70 -12.90
N GLU A 129 11.03 8.66 -13.40
CA GLU A 129 11.97 8.73 -14.52
C GLU A 129 11.26 9.19 -15.79
N GLN A 130 10.10 8.61 -16.09
CA GLN A 130 9.27 9.03 -17.23
C GLN A 130 8.81 10.48 -17.09
N GLY A 131 8.41 10.89 -15.87
CA GLY A 131 8.02 12.27 -15.58
C GLY A 131 9.17 13.26 -15.80
N LEU A 132 10.34 12.98 -15.22
CA LEU A 132 11.55 13.80 -15.38
C LEU A 132 11.97 13.89 -16.84
N TRP A 133 11.92 12.78 -17.57
CA TRP A 133 12.23 12.78 -19.01
C TRP A 133 11.26 13.67 -19.80
N ARG A 134 9.95 13.61 -19.51
CA ARG A 134 8.94 14.47 -20.16
C ARG A 134 9.17 15.94 -19.84
N ILE A 135 9.51 16.27 -18.59
CA ILE A 135 9.85 17.64 -18.18
C ILE A 135 11.09 18.13 -18.94
N ALA A 136 12.15 17.31 -19.02
CA ALA A 136 13.37 17.63 -19.74
C ALA A 136 13.12 17.84 -21.24
N HIS A 137 12.30 17.00 -21.86
CA HIS A 137 11.89 17.14 -23.25
C HIS A 137 11.14 18.46 -23.48
N ALA A 138 10.13 18.76 -22.66
CA ALA A 138 9.34 19.98 -22.77
C ALA A 138 10.18 21.25 -22.52
N ALA A 139 11.21 21.15 -21.68
CA ALA A 139 12.15 22.24 -21.42
C ALA A 139 13.26 22.38 -22.49
N GLY A 140 13.29 21.52 -23.51
CA GLY A 140 14.33 21.54 -24.55
C GLY A 140 15.72 21.09 -24.06
N LEU A 141 15.79 20.36 -22.95
CA LEU A 141 17.04 19.90 -22.33
C LEU A 141 17.57 18.59 -22.93
N LEU A 142 16.81 17.95 -23.82
CA LEU A 142 17.23 16.73 -24.51
C LEU A 142 17.93 17.09 -25.82
N SER A 143 19.23 16.84 -25.89
CA SER A 143 19.96 16.89 -27.16
C SER A 143 19.58 15.70 -28.02
N THR A 144 18.96 15.93 -29.18
CA THR A 144 18.76 14.92 -30.23
C THR A 144 20.10 14.59 -30.90
N ASN A 145 21.05 14.01 -30.18
CA ASN A 145 22.25 13.44 -30.79
C ASN A 145 21.95 12.02 -31.26
N ALA A 146 21.12 11.92 -32.31
CA ALA A 146 21.15 10.76 -33.20
C ALA A 146 22.40 10.88 -34.09
N ARG A 147 23.59 10.75 -33.50
CA ARG A 147 24.79 10.45 -34.29
C ARG A 147 24.80 8.94 -34.49
N GLU A 148 24.34 8.55 -35.68
CA GLU A 148 24.88 7.44 -36.47
C GLU A 148 25.74 6.44 -35.68
N CYS A 149 25.12 5.37 -35.18
CA CYS A 149 25.81 4.09 -35.08
C CYS A 149 25.94 3.53 -36.51
N THR A 150 26.75 4.20 -37.33
CA THR A 150 27.24 3.66 -38.60
C THR A 150 28.73 3.38 -38.42
N HIS A 151 29.10 2.13 -38.70
CA HIS A 151 30.44 1.51 -38.65
C HIS A 151 30.86 0.95 -37.27
N ALA A 152 31.36 -0.29 -37.16
CA ALA A 152 32.06 -1.11 -38.15
C ALA A 152 31.96 -2.62 -37.84
N ILE A 153 31.77 -3.39 -38.93
CA ILE A 153 32.25 -4.75 -39.27
C ILE A 153 31.98 -5.88 -38.28
#